data_AF-A0A968MEV9-F1
#
_entry.id   AF-A0A968MEV9-F1
#
_cell.length_a   1.000
_cell.length_b   1.000
_cell.length_c   1.000
_cell.angle_alpha   90.00
_cell.angle_beta   90.00
_cell.angle_gamma   90.00
#
_symmetry.space_group_name_H-M   'P 1'
#
loop_
_entity.id
_entity.type
_entity.pdbx_description
1 polymer ?
#
loop_
_entity_poly.entity_id
_entity_poly.type
_entity_poly.pdbx_seq_one_letter_code
_entity_poly.pdbx_strand_id
1 'polypeptide(L)'
;MKLKFQGILVLFFVTITIYSKLMLNFLNHSYLTDVITFNENSKNIVNGSIFISLDRVTENANIYSGTNFLDELLRVIIHGILHLMGYDDNNAVNTSLMRQKENFYLNKLSLHF
;
A
#
# COMPACT_ATOMS: atom_id res chain seq x y z
N MET A 1 -4.05 -23.60 -12.63
CA MET A 1 -5.28 -22.89 -12.21
C MET A 1 -5.08 -21.41 -12.48
N LYS A 2 -5.75 -20.82 -13.49
CA LYS A 2 -5.60 -19.38 -13.78
C LYS A 2 -6.39 -18.61 -12.72
N LEU A 3 -5.69 -18.03 -11.75
CA LEU A 3 -6.28 -17.10 -10.77
C LEU A 3 -6.74 -15.85 -11.53
N LYS A 4 -8.03 -15.80 -11.90
CA LYS A 4 -8.69 -14.57 -12.35
C LYS A 4 -9.28 -13.90 -11.12
N PHE A 5 -8.50 -13.05 -10.47
CA PHE A 5 -9.02 -12.11 -9.48
C PHE A 5 -9.65 -10.95 -10.26
N GLN A 6 -10.98 -10.97 -10.43
CA GLN A 6 -11.70 -9.85 -11.03
C GLN A 6 -12.51 -9.21 -9.92
N GLY A 7 -12.00 -8.09 -9.39
CA GLY A 7 -12.61 -7.37 -8.29
C GLY A 7 -12.39 -5.87 -8.41
N ILE A 8 -12.86 -5.13 -7.41
CA ILE A 8 -12.89 -3.67 -7.39
C ILE A 8 -11.90 -3.18 -6.34
N LEU A 9 -11.00 -2.30 -6.78
CA LEU A 9 -10.12 -1.56 -5.90
C LEU A 9 -10.55 -0.10 -5.88
N VAL A 10 -10.79 0.44 -4.68
CA VAL A 10 -11.08 1.86 -4.49
C VAL A 10 -9.87 2.53 -3.81
N LEU A 11 -9.32 3.56 -4.45
CA LEU A 11 -8.20 4.34 -3.90
C LEU A 11 -8.74 5.67 -3.36
N PHE A 12 -8.52 5.92 -2.08
CA PHE A 12 -8.86 7.18 -1.42
C PHE A 12 -7.58 7.95 -1.13
N PHE A 13 -7.40 9.07 -1.82
CA PHE A 13 -6.34 10.04 -1.51
C PHE A 13 -6.88 11.06 -0.50
N VAL A 14 -6.25 11.12 0.66
CA VAL A 14 -6.75 11.89 1.80
C VAL A 14 -5.66 12.80 2.37
N THR A 15 -6.09 13.85 3.08
CA THR A 15 -5.18 14.70 3.85
C THR A 15 -4.71 13.97 5.11
N ILE A 16 -3.56 14.38 5.64
CA ILE A 16 -3.01 13.85 6.90
C ILE A 16 -4.03 13.89 8.05
N THR A 17 -4.85 14.94 8.13
CA THR A 17 -5.88 15.09 9.17
C THR A 17 -6.94 13.99 9.09
N ILE A 18 -7.38 13.62 7.88
CA ILE A 18 -8.35 12.55 7.68
C ILE A 18 -7.66 11.20 7.95
N TYR A 19 -6.45 11.02 7.42
CA TYR A 19 -5.68 9.79 7.58
C TYR A 19 -5.43 9.44 9.06
N SER A 20 -4.95 10.40 9.86
CA SER A 20 -4.71 10.20 11.29
C SER A 20 -5.98 9.84 12.07
N LYS A 21 -7.13 10.42 11.70
CA LYS A 21 -8.42 10.04 12.30
C LYS A 21 -8.80 8.60 11.95
N LEU A 22 -8.58 8.16 10.71
CA LEU A 22 -8.83 6.78 10.30
C LEU A 22 -7.90 5.82 11.06
N MET A 23 -6.60 6.13 11.18
CA MET A 23 -5.67 5.31 11.96
C MET A 23 -6.15 5.13 13.41
N LEU A 24 -6.51 6.22 14.08
CA LEU A 24 -7.00 6.19 15.46
C LEU A 24 -8.28 5.35 15.61
N ASN A 25 -9.22 5.49 14.68
CA ASN A 25 -10.52 4.83 14.77
C ASN A 25 -10.46 3.33 14.44
N PHE A 26 -9.55 2.91 13.55
CA PHE A 26 -9.58 1.55 12.99
C PHE A 26 -8.39 0.68 13.36
N LEU A 27 -7.23 1.26 13.71
CA LEU A 27 -6.01 0.48 13.90
C LEU A 27 -5.52 0.38 15.34
N ASN A 28 -6.06 1.15 16.30
CA ASN A 28 -5.79 1.08 17.76
C ASN A 28 -4.30 1.04 18.20
N HIS A 29 -3.36 1.11 17.26
CA HIS A 29 -1.93 1.00 17.44
C HIS A 29 -1.23 2.01 16.53
N SER A 30 -0.33 2.76 17.14
CA SER A 30 0.51 3.78 16.53
C SER A 30 1.72 3.16 15.83
N TYR A 31 1.51 2.19 14.93
CA TYR A 31 2.56 1.85 13.98
C TYR A 31 2.54 2.89 12.86
N LEU A 32 3.72 3.32 12.41
CA LEU A 32 3.90 4.15 11.22
C LEU A 32 3.48 3.33 9.99
N THR A 33 2.18 3.21 9.73
CA THR A 33 1.68 2.59 8.51
C THR A 33 1.54 3.68 7.46
N ASP A 34 2.14 3.44 6.30
CA ASP A 34 2.14 4.38 5.18
C ASP A 34 0.87 4.24 4.32
N VAL A 35 0.04 3.24 4.63
CA VAL A 35 -1.24 2.97 4.01
C VAL A 35 -2.22 2.35 5.02
N ILE A 36 -3.52 2.58 4.83
CA ILE A 36 -4.59 1.84 5.52
C ILE A 36 -5.36 1.06 4.47
N THR A 37 -5.47 -0.25 4.68
CA THR A 37 -6.12 -1.15 3.74
C THR A 37 -7.32 -1.80 4.41
N PHE A 38 -8.50 -1.67 3.80
CA PHE A 38 -9.71 -2.38 4.20
C PHE A 38 -9.91 -3.54 3.25
N ASN A 39 -9.76 -4.76 3.78
CA ASN A 39 -9.93 -5.99 3.02
C ASN A 39 -11.42 -6.33 2.92
N GLU A 40 -11.94 -6.26 1.70
CA GLU A 40 -13.34 -6.55 1.37
C GLU A 40 -13.43 -7.78 0.44
N ASN A 41 -12.38 -8.59 0.41
CA ASN A 41 -12.26 -9.76 -0.47
C ASN A 41 -13.44 -10.72 -0.26
N SER A 42 -13.91 -11.30 -1.36
CA SER A 42 -14.94 -12.33 -1.34
C SER A 42 -14.46 -13.55 -2.13
N LYS A 43 -14.30 -14.68 -1.45
CA LYS A 43 -13.76 -15.92 -2.03
C LYS A 43 -12.40 -15.65 -2.71
N ASN A 44 -12.34 -15.83 -4.03
CA ASN A 44 -11.15 -15.66 -4.86
C ASN A 44 -11.18 -14.33 -5.65
N ILE A 45 -11.85 -13.31 -5.12
CA ILE A 45 -11.95 -11.98 -5.71
C ILE A 45 -11.26 -10.99 -4.77
N VAL A 46 -10.30 -10.24 -5.31
CA VAL A 46 -9.63 -9.17 -4.57
C VAL A 46 -10.50 -7.91 -4.65
N ASN A 47 -11.09 -7.53 -3.53
CA ASN A 47 -11.84 -6.29 -3.35
C ASN A 47 -11.28 -5.56 -2.14
N GLY A 48 -11.20 -4.24 -2.22
CA GLY A 48 -10.85 -3.47 -1.05
C GLY A 48 -10.71 -1.99 -1.32
N SER A 49 -10.56 -1.28 -0.21
CA SER A 49 -10.35 0.15 -0.19
C SER A 49 -8.98 0.45 0.40
N ILE A 50 -8.20 1.27 -0.29
CA ILE A 50 -6.86 1.69 0.15
C ILE A 50 -6.89 3.20 0.38
N PHE A 51 -6.56 3.63 1.60
CA PHE A 51 -6.46 5.02 1.98
C PHE A 51 -5.00 5.43 2.04
N ILE A 52 -4.68 6.52 1.33
CA ILE A 52 -3.30 6.99 1.13
C ILE A 52 -3.25 8.48 1.49
N SER A 53 -2.33 8.83 2.39
CA SER A 53 -2.01 10.23 2.67
C SER A 53 -0.94 10.73 1.71
N LEU A 54 -1.28 11.72 0.87
CA LEU A 54 -0.30 12.33 -0.04
C LEU A 54 0.79 13.11 0.72
N ASP A 55 0.46 13.63 1.90
CA ASP A 55 1.42 14.26 2.81
C ASP A 55 2.48 13.24 3.25
N ARG A 56 2.05 12.05 3.69
CA ARG A 56 2.97 10.94 4.06
C ARG A 56 3.82 10.46 2.90
N VAL A 57 3.24 10.32 1.72
CA VAL A 57 3.98 9.96 0.49
C VAL A 57 5.06 11.01 0.20
N THR A 58 4.72 12.29 0.32
CA THR A 58 5.68 13.39 0.12
C THR A 58 6.79 13.38 1.17
N GLU A 59 6.45 13.18 2.44
CA GLU A 59 7.43 13.03 3.52
C GLU A 59 8.37 11.86 3.27
N ASN A 60 7.83 10.69 2.93
CA ASN A 60 8.63 9.49 2.65
C ASN A 60 9.56 9.72 1.45
N ALA A 61 9.06 10.29 0.34
CA ALA A 61 9.87 10.60 -0.83
C ALA A 61 11.04 11.54 -0.49
N ASN A 62 10.85 12.49 0.44
CA ASN A 62 11.91 13.40 0.88
C ASN A 62 12.90 12.73 1.85
N ILE A 63 12.42 11.86 2.75
CA ILE A 63 13.26 11.12 3.72
C ILE A 63 14.19 10.15 2.99
N TYR A 64 13.65 9.41 2.03
CA TYR A 64 14.42 8.49 1.20
C TYR A 64 14.99 9.28 0.02
N SER A 65 16.19 9.86 0.21
CA SER A 65 16.86 10.85 -0.65
C SER A 65 17.16 10.45 -2.12
N GLY A 66 16.44 9.51 -2.70
CA GLY A 66 16.53 9.08 -4.10
C GLY A 66 15.23 8.60 -4.73
N THR A 67 14.08 8.75 -4.06
CA THR A 67 12.76 8.35 -4.59
C THR A 67 11.96 9.58 -4.95
N ASN A 68 11.52 9.70 -6.20
CA ASN A 68 10.60 10.77 -6.57
C ASN A 68 9.19 10.47 -5.99
N PHE A 69 8.34 11.49 -5.92
CA PHE A 69 6.99 11.37 -5.39
C PHE A 69 6.16 10.26 -6.07
N LEU A 70 6.30 10.09 -7.38
CA LEU A 70 5.52 9.10 -8.13
C LEU A 70 5.96 7.66 -7.79
N ASP A 71 7.25 7.41 -7.66
CA ASP A 71 7.77 6.10 -7.30
C ASP A 71 7.32 5.70 -5.88
N GLU A 72 7.33 6.65 -4.95
CA GLU A 72 6.83 6.40 -3.59
C GLU A 72 5.31 6.20 -3.58
N LEU A 73 4.55 7.00 -4.34
CA LEU A 73 3.11 6.82 -4.49
C LEU A 73 2.77 5.43 -5.02
N LEU A 74 3.47 5.00 -6.08
CA LEU A 74 3.30 3.66 -6.67
C LEU A 74 3.69 2.56 -5.69
N ARG A 75 4.76 2.75 -4.92
CA ARG A 75 5.19 1.81 -3.89
C ARG A 75 4.10 1.64 -2.83
N VAL A 76 3.54 2.73 -2.33
CA VAL A 76 2.46 2.71 -1.32
C VAL A 76 1.19 2.06 -1.87
N ILE A 77 0.82 2.32 -3.14
CA ILE A 77 -0.30 1.63 -3.79
C ILE A 77 -0.04 0.12 -3.90
N ILE A 78 1.15 -0.28 -4.36
CA ILE A 78 1.53 -1.69 -4.47
C ILE A 78 1.52 -2.36 -3.09
N HIS A 79 2.03 -1.69 -2.06
CA HIS A 79 2.03 -2.17 -0.69
C HIS A 79 0.60 -2.46 -0.20
N GLY A 80 -0.33 -1.53 -0.40
CA GLY A 80 -1.75 -1.75 -0.06
C GLY A 80 -2.39 -2.92 -0.83
N ILE A 81 -2.08 -3.07 -2.13
CA ILE A 81 -2.55 -4.21 -2.93
C ILE A 81 -1.95 -5.53 -2.42
N LEU A 82 -0.67 -5.54 -2.03
CA LEU A 82 -0.02 -6.73 -1.48
C LEU A 82 -0.69 -7.17 -0.17
N HIS A 83 -1.09 -6.25 0.70
CA HIS A 83 -1.91 -6.58 1.87
C HIS A 83 -3.26 -7.22 1.50
N LEU A 84 -3.95 -6.69 0.49
CA LEU A 84 -5.19 -7.32 -0.01
C LEU A 84 -4.96 -8.72 -0.57
N MET A 85 -3.74 -9.02 -1.03
CA MET A 85 -3.33 -10.34 -1.50
C MET A 85 -2.81 -11.27 -0.39
N GLY A 86 -2.83 -10.82 0.87
CA GLY A 86 -2.42 -11.61 2.03
C GLY A 86 -0.92 -11.58 2.35
N TYR A 87 -0.17 -10.64 1.78
CA TYR A 87 1.19 -10.35 2.25
C TYR A 87 1.11 -9.48 3.51
N ASP A 88 2.03 -9.70 4.44
CA ASP A 88 2.12 -8.96 5.70
C ASP A 88 3.57 -8.46 5.86
N ASP A 89 3.80 -7.55 6.79
CA ASP A 89 5.10 -6.97 7.15
C ASP A 89 5.32 -6.90 8.67
N ASN A 90 4.53 -7.66 9.44
CA ASN A 90 4.59 -7.76 10.90
C ASN A 90 5.90 -8.31 11.51
N ASN A 91 6.83 -8.83 10.71
CA ASN A 91 8.14 -9.32 11.17
C ASN A 91 9.18 -9.19 10.06
N ALA A 92 10.47 -9.23 10.42
CA ALA A 92 11.58 -8.97 9.50
C ALA A 92 11.58 -9.85 8.23
N VAL A 93 11.18 -11.13 8.34
CA VAL A 93 11.13 -12.04 7.19
C VAL A 93 10.01 -11.61 6.23
N ASN A 94 8.83 -11.33 6.79
CA ASN A 94 7.67 -10.85 6.05
C ASN A 94 7.93 -9.47 5.42
N THR A 95 8.51 -8.53 6.18
CA THR A 95 8.94 -7.23 5.67
C THR A 95 9.90 -7.37 4.49
N SER A 96 10.90 -8.26 4.58
CA SER A 96 11.85 -8.49 3.48
C SER A 96 11.14 -9.01 2.22
N LEU A 97 10.23 -9.97 2.38
CA LEU A 97 9.45 -10.51 1.26
C LEU A 97 8.56 -9.42 0.65
N MET A 98 7.89 -8.62 1.48
CA MET A 98 7.05 -7.50 1.02
C MET A 98 7.87 -6.48 0.22
N ARG A 99 9.04 -6.06 0.72
CA ARG A 99 9.95 -5.16 -0.01
C ARG A 99 10.44 -5.74 -1.33
N GLN A 100 10.73 -7.04 -1.39
CA GLN A 100 11.08 -7.72 -2.63
C GLN A 100 9.94 -7.67 -3.66
N LYS A 101 8.69 -7.89 -3.21
CA LYS A 101 7.51 -7.81 -4.07
C LYS A 101 7.22 -6.39 -4.54
N GLU A 102 7.31 -5.40 -3.65
CA GLU A 102 7.20 -3.99 -4.01
C GLU A 102 8.18 -3.64 -5.13
N ASN A 103 9.47 -3.92 -4.93
CA ASN A 103 10.51 -3.62 -5.92
C ASN A 103 10.30 -4.34 -7.24
N PHE A 104 9.85 -5.60 -7.19
CA PHE A 104 9.53 -6.36 -8.39
C PHE A 104 8.44 -5.66 -9.23
N TYR A 105 7.34 -5.24 -8.60
CA TYR A 105 6.23 -4.59 -9.31
C TYR A 105 6.54 -3.15 -9.71
N LEU A 106 7.28 -2.40 -8.88
CA LEU A 106 7.78 -1.06 -9.24
C LEU A 106 8.60 -1.13 -10.53
N ASN A 107 9.58 -2.03 -10.58
CA ASN A 107 10.43 -2.22 -11.78
C ASN A 107 9.61 -2.60 -13.02
N LYS A 108 8.53 -3.38 -12.86
CA LYS A 108 7.64 -3.73 -13.98
C LYS A 108 6.87 -2.52 -14.52
N LEU A 109 6.56 -1.54 -13.68
CA LEU A 109 5.91 -0.29 -14.10
C LEU A 109 6.93 0.68 -14.73
N SER A 110 8.12 0.80 -14.14
CA SER A 110 9.18 1.70 -14.63
C SER A 110 9.78 1.28 -15.98
N LEU A 111 9.58 0.02 -16.43
CA LEU A 111 9.99 -0.46 -17.76
C LEU A 111 9.03 -0.05 -18.88
N HIS A 112 7.91 0.61 -18.56
CA HIS A 112 6.86 0.99 -19.50
C HIS A 112 6.64 2.51 -19.61
N PHE A 113 7.52 3.32 -19.02
CA PHE A 113 7.58 4.78 -19.14
C PHE A 113 9.00 5.21 -19.51
#